data_AF-A0A7K1C382-F1
#
_entry.id   AF-A0A7K1C382-F1
#
_cell.length_a   1.000
_cell.length_b   1.000
_cell.length_c   1.000
_cell.angle_alpha   90.00
_cell.angle_beta   90.00
_cell.angle_gamma   90.00
#
_symmetry.space_group_name_H-M   'P 1'
#
loop_
_entity.id
_entity.type
_entity.pdbx_description
1 polymer ?
#
loop_
_entity_poly.entity_id
_entity_poly.type
_entity_poly.pdbx_seq_one_letter_code
_entity_poly.pdbx_strand_id
1 'polypeptide(L)' 'MDWQTSEETVPSAFVTEGSMRVLGAPPVTGAWRDGDHPGKRKFAQLGDLPLESGRTLPRARIAYE' A
#
# COMPACT_ATOMS: atom_id res chain seq x y z
N MET A 1 17.51 -23.34 16.00
CA MET A 1 16.83 -22.42 15.07
C MET A 1 17.20 -22.87 13.67
N ASP A 2 16.39 -23.76 13.09
CA ASP A 2 16.51 -24.21 11.71
C ASP A 2 15.80 -23.18 10.83
N TRP A 3 16.55 -22.14 10.44
CA TRP A 3 16.01 -21.04 9.65
C TRP A 3 16.10 -21.40 8.16
N GLN A 4 14.92 -21.58 7.58
CA GLN A 4 14.55 -21.56 6.16
C GLN A 4 15.55 -22.21 5.18
N THR A 5 15.23 -23.43 4.73
CA THR A 5 15.93 -24.08 3.62
C THR A 5 15.57 -23.41 2.28
N SER A 6 16.53 -23.30 1.36
CA SER A 6 16.40 -22.64 0.05
C SER A 6 15.32 -23.21 -0.88
N GLU A 7 14.68 -24.31 -0.48
CA GLU A 7 13.70 -25.08 -1.26
C GLU A 7 12.29 -24.48 -1.24
N GLU A 8 12.00 -23.51 -0.35
CA GLU A 8 10.69 -22.82 -0.29
C GLU A 8 10.61 -21.54 -1.14
N THR A 9 11.64 -21.20 -1.93
CA THR A 9 11.57 -20.04 -2.82
C THR A 9 10.83 -20.41 -4.11
N VAL A 10 9.52 -20.15 -4.14
CA VAL A 10 8.76 -20.18 -5.40
C VAL A 10 9.22 -19.02 -6.28
N PRO A 11 9.72 -19.26 -7.51
CA PRO A 11 10.14 -18.18 -8.37
C PRO A 11 8.94 -17.32 -8.75
N SER A 12 9.05 -16.02 -8.55
CA SER A 12 8.06 -15.07 -9.06
C SER A 12 8.15 -15.07 -10.59
N ALA A 13 7.11 -15.57 -11.26
CA ALA A 13 7.04 -15.56 -12.71
C ALA A 13 6.95 -14.12 -13.25
N PHE A 14 7.60 -13.86 -14.40
CA PHE A 14 7.48 -12.57 -15.09
C PHE A 14 6.06 -12.37 -15.62
N VAL A 15 5.41 -11.31 -15.17
CA VAL A 15 4.09 -10.90 -15.67
C VAL A 15 4.27 -10.19 -17.00
N THR A 16 3.81 -10.80 -18.10
CA THR A 16 3.84 -10.21 -19.45
C THR A 16 2.54 -9.45 -19.75
N GLU A 17 2.56 -8.50 -20.69
CA GLU A 17 1.36 -7.73 -21.08
C GLU A 17 0.16 -8.62 -21.49
N GLY A 18 0.44 -9.73 -22.19
CA GLY A 18 -0.57 -10.72 -22.55
C GLY A 18 -1.24 -11.38 -21.33
N SER A 19 -0.49 -11.62 -20.25
CA SER A 19 -1.02 -12.20 -19.00
C SER A 19 -1.90 -11.22 -18.22
N MET A 20 -1.57 -9.93 -18.24
CA MET A 20 -2.39 -8.88 -17.62
C MET A 20 -3.76 -8.71 -18.29
N ARG A 21 -3.85 -8.98 -19.60
CA ARG A 21 -5.11 -8.88 -20.35
C ARG A 21 -6.08 -10.03 -20.03
N VAL A 22 -5.55 -11.21 -19.69
CA VAL A 22 -6.33 -12.43 -19.42
C VAL A 22 -6.76 -12.54 -17.95
N LEU A 23 -5.89 -12.17 -17.02
CA LEU A 23 -6.13 -12.30 -15.57
C LEU A 23 -6.66 -11.02 -14.91
N GLY A 24 -6.56 -9.87 -15.59
CA GLY A 24 -6.66 -8.55 -14.96
C GLY A 24 -5.38 -8.19 -14.22
N ALA A 25 -5.23 -6.92 -13.83
CA ALA A 25 -4.13 -6.52 -12.96
C ALA A 25 -4.24 -7.29 -11.64
N PRO A 26 -3.14 -7.87 -11.11
CA PRO A 26 -3.17 -8.52 -9.81
C PRO A 26 -3.76 -7.55 -8.78
N PRO A 27 -4.61 -8.03 -7.85
CA PRO A 27 -5.23 -7.14 -6.89
C PRO A 27 -4.12 -6.38 -6.17
N VAL A 28 -4.25 -5.05 -6.10
CA VAL A 28 -3.38 -4.22 -5.25
C VAL A 28 -3.73 -4.58 -3.81
N THR A 29 -3.08 -5.62 -3.28
CA THR A 29 -3.38 -6.21 -1.97
C THR A 29 -2.66 -5.51 -0.82
N GLY A 30 -1.69 -4.63 -1.12
CA GLY A 30 -0.90 -3.92 -0.10
C GLY A 30 -1.32 -2.48 0.20
N ALA A 31 -2.20 -1.88 -0.61
CA ALA A 31 -2.66 -0.52 -0.36
C ALA A 31 -3.78 -0.55 0.69
N TRP A 32 -3.49 -0.01 1.87
CA TRP A 32 -4.51 0.27 2.88
C TRP A 32 -5.52 1.28 2.31
N ARG A 33 -6.81 0.95 2.39
CA ARG A 33 -7.93 1.79 1.98
C ARG A 33 -8.71 2.28 3.19
N ASP A 34 -9.48 3.34 3.03
CA ASP A 34 -10.44 3.75 4.06
C ASP A 34 -11.43 2.62 4.34
N GLY A 35 -11.46 2.19 5.61
CA GLY A 35 -12.26 1.04 6.07
C GLY A 35 -11.43 -0.23 6.31
N ASP A 36 -10.21 -0.32 5.77
CA ASP A 36 -9.31 -1.45 6.07
C ASP A 36 -8.82 -1.37 7.52
N HIS A 37 -8.55 -2.53 8.13
CA HIS A 37 -8.07 -2.59 9.51
C HIS A 37 -6.78 -1.75 9.67
N PRO A 38 -6.77 -0.74 10.58
CA PRO A 38 -5.67 0.23 10.64
C PRO A 38 -4.36 -0.37 11.18
N GLY A 39 -4.43 -1.50 11.88
CA GLY A 39 -3.28 -2.10 12.56
C GLY A 39 -2.95 -1.29 13.82
N LYS A 40 -1.69 -0.89 13.97
CA LYS A 40 -1.21 -0.04 15.08
C LYS A 40 -1.24 1.45 14.77
N ARG A 41 -1.58 1.81 13.52
CA ARG A 41 -1.66 3.19 13.05
C ARG A 41 -2.68 3.98 13.85
N LYS A 42 -2.26 5.14 14.31
CA LYS A 42 -3.11 6.21 14.82
C LYS A 42 -3.31 7.24 13.72
N PHE A 43 -4.38 8.03 13.83
CA PHE A 43 -4.70 9.06 12.86
C PHE A 43 -4.92 10.39 13.57
N ALA A 44 -4.32 11.45 13.02
CA ALA A 44 -4.52 12.82 13.48
C ALA A 44 -5.19 13.64 12.36
N GLN A 45 -6.24 14.37 12.71
CA GLN A 45 -6.91 15.30 11.79
C GLN A 45 -6.18 16.64 11.85
N LEU A 46 -5.63 17.07 10.72
CA LEU A 46 -4.84 18.31 10.62
C LEU A 46 -5.69 19.49 10.12
N GLY A 47 -6.84 19.21 9.50
CA GLY A 47 -7.65 20.24 8.86
C GLY A 47 -7.01 20.70 7.55
N ASP A 48 -7.08 21.98 7.24
CA ASP A 48 -6.52 22.51 5.99
C ASP A 48 -5.01 22.68 6.14
N LEU A 49 -4.25 21.92 5.32
CA LEU A 49 -2.78 21.87 5.39
C LEU A 49 -2.16 22.67 4.23
N PRO A 50 -1.53 23.83 4.49
CA PRO A 50 -0.79 24.56 3.47
C PRO A 50 0.49 23.80 3.10
N LEU A 51 0.79 23.76 1.81
CA LEU A 51 1.97 23.13 1.24
C LEU A 51 2.97 24.19 0.75
N GLU A 52 4.23 23.82 0.65
CA GLU A 52 5.30 24.69 0.11
C GLU A 52 5.04 25.12 -1.34
N SER A 53 4.28 24.32 -2.10
CA SER A 53 3.81 24.69 -3.44
C SER A 53 2.83 25.88 -3.48
N GLY A 54 2.45 26.44 -2.32
CA GLY A 54 1.42 27.47 -2.18
C GLY A 54 -0.02 26.93 -2.26
N ARG A 55 -0.19 25.62 -2.46
CA ARG A 55 -1.50 24.95 -2.46
C ARG A 55 -1.90 24.52 -1.06
N THR A 56 -3.20 24.29 -0.85
CA THR A 56 -3.75 23.77 0.41
C THR A 56 -4.38 22.39 0.18
N LEU A 57 -4.07 21.43 1.05
CA LEU A 57 -4.77 20.16 1.13
C LEU A 57 -5.94 20.31 2.11
N PRO A 58 -7.20 20.28 1.64
CA PRO A 58 -8.34 20.44 2.54
C PRO A 58 -8.55 19.20 3.39
N ARG A 59 -8.91 19.38 4.67
CA ARG A 59 -9.27 18.29 5.60
C ARG A 59 -8.24 17.14 5.66
N ALA A 60 -6.97 17.47 5.62
CA ALA A 60 -5.88 16.51 5.69
C ALA A 60 -5.94 15.68 6.98
N ARG A 61 -5.63 14.38 6.83
CA ARG A 61 -5.49 13.40 7.92
C ARG A 61 -4.17 12.67 7.74
N ILE A 62 -3.38 12.56 8.79
CA ILE A 62 -2.10 11.86 8.78
C ILE A 62 -2.17 10.58 9.61
N ALA A 63 -1.57 9.50 9.12
CA ALA A 63 -1.37 8.27 9.86
C ALA A 63 0.03 8.25 10.50
N TYR A 64 0.14 7.77 11.73
CA TYR A 64 1.40 7.68 12.47
C TYR A 64 1.42 6.47 13.42
N GLU A 65 2.61 6.09 13.89
CA GLU A 65 2.83 5.03 14.89
C GLU A 65 3.81 5.52 15.96
#